data_AF-A0A2A2F306-F1
#
_entry.id   AF-A0A2A2F306-F1
#
_cell.length_a   1.000
_cell.length_b   1.000
_cell.length_c   1.000
_cell.angle_alpha   90.00
_cell.angle_beta   90.00
_cell.angle_gamma   90.00
#
_symmetry.space_group_name_H-M   'P 1'
#
loop_
_entity.id
_entity.type
_entity.pdbx_description
1 polymer ?
#
loop_
_entity_poly.entity_id
_entity_poly.type
_entity_poly.pdbx_seq_one_letter_code
_entity_poly.pdbx_strand_id
1 'polypeptide(L)'
;MTTKQKLDATTVVSLAPPGPDDMTESGNPKTQLVYWDSVIVGFGIRVGREKIDPKTGEPKPPTRTFFYQGRLNGKLMKVTIGKMGRIKAEAARKEAKRIQSMMELGQDPSRKKGASKAASTFGEMMTAYCDLLTAQGKVSARNVKNQIDRDIKNAHPRLWKKPAAEITLHDCMAIVGALSDVGKKRQADKIRSYIRTAFSEAINSHGDATMPASMRKLNITFNPARDMRKVKGSSNAKDRALTLAEFRAYWRRVKTLPEPHRSIAMLHVLSGGQRQQQLARVTLHDIDRDGPSMRILDYKGRRTEPRVHIIPLLPEALESIDRITGSGEYVFSCDGGQRPIHNVFINDIAKRIRAQMEKAGELEGGHFTAGSIRATVETRLIAKPYRVSSDVLGQLLSHGTGGIQQKHYQHHDFFDEKLEALQMLLRMVEGQPEPGAQVVEFKRAQA
;
A
#
# COMPACT_ATOMS: atom_id res chain seq x y z
N MET A 1 -39.46 -41.47 22.17
CA MET A 1 -39.62 -40.16 21.50
C MET A 1 -38.88 -39.11 22.31
N THR A 2 -37.82 -38.49 21.78
CA THR A 2 -37.08 -37.43 22.50
C THR A 2 -37.89 -36.14 22.41
N THR A 3 -38.55 -35.75 23.50
CA THR A 3 -39.32 -34.51 23.57
C THR A 3 -38.41 -33.33 23.23
N LYS A 4 -38.70 -32.62 22.13
CA LYS A 4 -37.94 -31.43 21.73
C LYS A 4 -38.41 -30.24 22.55
N GLN A 5 -37.50 -29.58 23.25
CA GLN A 5 -37.79 -28.37 24.01
C GLN A 5 -36.82 -27.27 23.61
N LYS A 6 -37.25 -26.01 23.74
CA LYS A 6 -36.39 -24.85 23.51
C LYS A 6 -35.26 -24.85 24.55
N LEU A 7 -34.01 -24.91 24.12
CA LEU A 7 -32.82 -24.91 24.99
C LEU A 7 -32.44 -23.47 25.36
N ASP A 8 -33.05 -22.94 26.40
CA ASP A 8 -32.75 -21.65 27.03
C ASP A 8 -32.04 -21.82 28.38
N ALA A 9 -31.69 -20.71 29.04
CA ALA A 9 -30.91 -20.71 30.27
C ALA A 9 -31.52 -21.57 31.39
N THR A 10 -32.84 -21.65 31.49
CA THR A 10 -33.56 -22.37 32.54
C THR A 10 -33.63 -23.86 32.20
N THR A 11 -34.03 -24.17 30.97
CA THR A 11 -34.21 -25.55 30.50
C THR A 11 -32.90 -26.32 30.43
N VAL A 12 -31.78 -25.70 30.03
CA VAL A 12 -30.48 -26.41 30.00
C VAL A 12 -29.96 -26.77 31.39
N VAL A 13 -30.46 -26.11 32.45
CA VAL A 13 -30.09 -26.40 33.85
C VAL A 13 -30.85 -27.62 34.38
N SER A 14 -32.11 -27.82 33.96
CA SER A 14 -32.98 -28.89 34.44
C SER A 14 -32.88 -30.22 33.68
N LEU A 15 -32.03 -30.32 32.66
CA LEU A 15 -31.85 -31.56 31.89
C LEU A 15 -31.20 -32.66 32.74
N ALA A 16 -31.89 -33.79 32.85
CA ALA A 16 -31.44 -34.95 33.60
C ALA A 16 -30.19 -35.60 32.96
N PRO A 17 -29.23 -36.07 33.77
CA PRO A 17 -28.19 -36.98 33.30
C PRO A 17 -28.76 -38.38 33.02
N PRO A 18 -28.03 -39.24 32.28
CA PRO A 18 -28.41 -40.65 32.13
C PRO A 18 -28.54 -41.36 33.48
N GLY A 19 -29.66 -42.07 33.66
CA GLY A 19 -29.94 -42.90 34.83
C GLY A 19 -29.25 -44.28 34.78
N PRO A 20 -29.32 -45.07 35.87
CA PRO A 20 -28.75 -46.42 35.92
C PRO A 20 -29.42 -47.40 34.93
N ASP A 21 -30.70 -47.19 34.62
CA ASP A 21 -31.50 -48.05 33.71
C ASP A 21 -31.43 -47.61 32.24
N ASP A 22 -30.74 -46.50 31.95
CA ASP A 22 -30.57 -46.01 30.59
C ASP A 22 -29.53 -46.86 29.85
N MET A 23 -29.97 -47.85 29.08
CA MET A 23 -29.09 -48.77 28.34
C MET A 23 -28.97 -48.39 26.84
N THR A 24 -27.82 -48.65 26.23
CA THR A 24 -27.58 -48.57 24.79
C THR A 24 -28.24 -49.75 24.08
N GLU A 25 -28.42 -49.66 22.76
CA GLU A 25 -28.90 -50.77 21.92
C GLU A 25 -28.03 -52.03 22.02
N SER A 26 -26.78 -51.87 22.44
CA SER A 26 -25.81 -52.94 22.72
C SER A 26 -25.77 -53.42 24.17
N GLY A 27 -26.75 -53.03 25.01
CA GLY A 27 -26.86 -53.49 26.41
C GLY A 27 -25.86 -52.88 27.38
N ASN A 28 -25.22 -51.75 27.06
CA ASN A 28 -24.28 -51.06 27.96
C ASN A 28 -24.94 -49.81 28.58
N PRO A 29 -24.60 -49.40 29.81
CA PRO A 29 -25.11 -48.16 30.40
C PRO A 29 -24.75 -46.93 29.55
N LYS A 30 -25.73 -46.07 29.26
CA LYS A 30 -25.53 -44.83 28.50
C LYS A 30 -24.63 -43.90 29.30
N THR A 31 -23.52 -43.51 28.67
CA THR A 31 -22.59 -42.56 29.29
C THR A 31 -23.03 -41.11 29.11
N GLN A 32 -23.90 -40.82 28.14
CA GLN A 32 -24.35 -39.46 27.81
C GLN A 32 -25.74 -39.48 27.13
N LEU A 33 -26.60 -38.52 27.48
CA LEU A 33 -27.90 -38.27 26.82
C LEU A 33 -27.84 -37.04 25.93
N VAL A 34 -28.65 -37.01 24.87
CA VAL A 34 -28.72 -35.90 23.91
C VAL A 34 -30.12 -35.31 23.90
N TYR A 35 -30.20 -34.00 24.13
CA TYR A 35 -31.42 -33.22 24.05
C TYR A 35 -31.34 -32.25 22.87
N TRP A 36 -32.40 -32.17 22.09
CA TRP A 36 -32.46 -31.36 20.87
C TRP A 36 -33.32 -30.12 21.07
N ASP A 37 -32.89 -29.00 20.49
CA ASP A 37 -33.66 -27.76 20.49
C ASP A 37 -34.88 -27.89 19.57
N SER A 38 -36.00 -27.33 20.00
CA SER A 38 -37.24 -27.32 19.21
C SER A 38 -37.25 -26.28 18.08
N VAL A 39 -36.36 -25.28 18.11
CA VAL A 39 -36.37 -24.14 17.18
C VAL A 39 -35.25 -24.24 16.14
N ILE A 40 -34.03 -24.58 16.56
CA ILE A 40 -32.87 -24.70 15.66
C ILE A 40 -32.65 -26.17 15.33
N VAL A 41 -33.02 -26.58 14.12
CA VAL A 41 -32.84 -27.96 13.65
C VAL A 41 -31.36 -28.33 13.66
N GLY A 42 -31.03 -29.44 14.33
CA GLY A 42 -29.65 -29.90 14.46
C GLY A 42 -28.88 -29.30 15.64
N PHE A 43 -29.43 -28.33 16.36
CA PHE A 43 -28.83 -27.84 17.61
C PHE A 43 -29.24 -28.71 18.80
N GLY A 44 -28.27 -29.07 19.64
CA GLY A 44 -28.53 -29.89 20.82
C GLY A 44 -27.50 -29.73 21.92
N ILE A 45 -27.81 -30.30 23.08
CA ILE A 45 -26.93 -30.36 24.23
C ILE A 45 -26.77 -31.82 24.66
N ARG A 46 -25.53 -32.22 24.90
CA ARG A 46 -25.18 -33.55 25.41
C ARG A 46 -24.88 -33.45 26.89
N VAL A 47 -25.59 -34.22 27.70
CA VAL A 47 -25.45 -34.29 29.16
C VAL A 47 -24.73 -35.58 29.52
N GLY A 48 -23.57 -35.47 30.15
CA GLY A 48 -22.81 -36.64 30.61
C GLY A 48 -23.40 -37.25 31.88
N ARG A 49 -23.10 -38.53 32.11
CA ARG A 49 -23.42 -39.22 33.36
C ARG A 49 -22.86 -38.47 34.56
N GLU A 50 -23.63 -38.46 35.64
CA GLU A 50 -23.18 -37.98 36.93
C GLU A 50 -22.01 -38.85 37.42
N LYS A 51 -21.00 -38.20 37.99
CA LYS A 51 -19.80 -38.87 38.49
C LYS A 51 -19.65 -38.53 39.96
N ILE A 52 -19.23 -39.49 40.76
CA ILE A 52 -18.85 -39.25 42.15
C ILE A 52 -17.38 -38.80 42.16
N ASP A 53 -17.06 -37.78 42.95
CA ASP A 53 -15.67 -37.37 43.14
C ASP A 53 -14.93 -38.43 43.98
N PRO A 54 -13.86 -39.06 43.46
CA PRO A 54 -13.15 -40.12 44.17
C PRO A 54 -12.41 -39.64 45.42
N LYS A 55 -12.26 -38.32 45.64
CA LYS A 55 -11.58 -37.75 46.82
C LYS A 55 -12.53 -37.29 47.92
N THR A 56 -13.71 -36.78 47.55
CA THR A 56 -14.66 -36.20 48.52
C THR A 56 -15.92 -37.04 48.71
N GLY A 57 -16.19 -38.02 47.83
CA GLY A 57 -17.40 -38.83 47.87
C GLY A 57 -18.67 -38.10 47.41
N GLU A 58 -18.56 -36.83 47.01
CA GLU A 58 -19.70 -35.99 46.63
C GLU A 58 -20.05 -36.12 45.13
N PRO A 59 -21.32 -35.93 44.74
CA PRO A 59 -21.74 -35.91 43.34
C PRO A 59 -21.16 -34.70 42.59
N LYS A 60 -20.47 -34.95 41.47
CA LYS A 60 -19.96 -33.92 40.57
C LYS A 60 -21.03 -33.53 39.55
N PRO A 61 -21.28 -32.22 39.32
CA PRO A 61 -22.27 -31.78 38.35
C PRO A 61 -21.97 -32.35 36.95
N PRO A 62 -23.01 -32.85 36.24
CA PRO A 62 -22.83 -33.51 34.96
C PRO A 62 -22.28 -32.55 33.90
N THR A 63 -21.37 -33.03 33.05
CA THR A 63 -20.81 -32.21 31.98
C THR A 63 -21.86 -31.99 30.90
N ARG A 64 -22.20 -30.73 30.62
CA ARG A 64 -23.15 -30.35 29.57
C ARG A 64 -22.44 -29.64 28.43
N THR A 65 -22.59 -30.14 27.20
CA THR A 65 -21.87 -29.63 26.02
C THR A 65 -22.83 -29.36 24.87
N PHE A 66 -22.86 -28.12 24.39
CA PHE A 66 -23.62 -27.70 23.22
C PHE A 66 -22.92 -28.14 21.93
N PHE A 67 -23.71 -28.56 20.96
CA PHE A 67 -23.24 -28.95 19.63
C PHE A 67 -24.28 -28.63 18.57
N TYR A 68 -23.83 -28.55 17.32
CA TYR A 68 -24.67 -28.49 16.13
C TYR A 68 -24.38 -29.68 15.22
N GLN A 69 -25.41 -30.28 14.64
CA GLN A 69 -25.32 -31.41 13.72
C GLN A 69 -26.12 -31.09 12.46
N GLY A 70 -25.45 -31.08 11.30
CA GLY A 70 -26.05 -30.80 10.00
C GLY A 70 -25.42 -31.68 8.91
N ARG A 71 -25.92 -31.56 7.67
CA ARG A 71 -25.32 -32.23 6.51
C ARG A 71 -24.51 -31.21 5.69
N LEU A 72 -23.30 -31.59 5.32
CA LEU A 72 -22.46 -30.85 4.38
C LEU A 72 -22.02 -31.84 3.29
N ASN A 73 -22.31 -31.53 2.03
CA ASN A 73 -22.02 -32.40 0.88
C ASN A 73 -22.52 -33.85 1.07
N GLY A 74 -23.75 -34.02 1.57
CA GLY A 74 -24.36 -35.33 1.83
C GLY A 74 -23.86 -36.05 3.09
N LYS A 75 -22.75 -35.61 3.70
CA LYS A 75 -22.18 -36.21 4.91
C LYS A 75 -22.72 -35.54 6.18
N LEU A 76 -23.13 -36.36 7.15
CA LEU A 76 -23.55 -35.87 8.47
C LEU A 76 -22.32 -35.39 9.26
N MET A 77 -22.32 -34.12 9.66
CA MET A 77 -21.22 -33.44 10.36
C MET A 77 -21.72 -32.92 11.72
N LYS A 78 -20.92 -33.13 12.77
CA LYS A 78 -21.22 -32.67 14.14
C LYS A 78 -20.12 -31.74 14.64
N VAL A 79 -20.49 -30.51 14.98
CA VAL A 79 -19.60 -29.45 15.47
C VAL A 79 -19.88 -29.16 16.93
N THR A 80 -18.87 -29.23 17.78
CA THR A 80 -19.00 -28.86 19.20
C THR A 80 -18.91 -27.35 19.36
N ILE A 81 -19.93 -26.74 19.95
CA ILE A 81 -20.00 -25.29 20.19
C ILE A 81 -19.27 -24.93 21.48
N GLY A 82 -19.52 -25.65 22.58
CA GLY A 82 -18.85 -25.38 23.85
C GLY A 82 -19.52 -26.03 25.06
N LYS A 83 -18.80 -26.03 26.20
CA LYS A 83 -19.32 -26.54 27.47
C LYS A 83 -20.17 -25.47 28.18
N MET A 84 -21.28 -25.90 28.77
CA MET A 84 -22.10 -25.07 29.64
C MET A 84 -21.25 -24.58 30.83
N GLY A 85 -21.39 -23.29 31.18
CA GLY A 85 -20.51 -22.57 32.12
C GLY A 85 -19.43 -21.73 31.42
N ARG A 86 -18.91 -22.18 30.26
CA ARG A 86 -18.03 -21.35 29.41
C ARG A 86 -18.80 -20.56 28.35
N ILE A 87 -19.92 -21.11 27.88
CA ILE A 87 -20.85 -20.45 26.97
C ILE A 87 -22.27 -20.53 27.54
N LYS A 88 -22.99 -19.40 27.50
CA LYS A 88 -24.40 -19.32 27.89
C LYS A 88 -25.28 -19.94 26.79
N ALA A 89 -26.43 -20.51 27.16
CA ALA A 89 -27.33 -21.19 26.21
C ALA A 89 -27.73 -20.30 25.03
N GLU A 90 -28.02 -19.02 25.28
CA GLU A 90 -28.40 -18.07 24.24
C GLU A 90 -27.24 -17.77 23.26
N ALA A 91 -26.02 -17.61 23.77
CA ALA A 91 -24.82 -17.47 22.93
C ALA A 91 -24.54 -18.74 22.11
N ALA A 92 -24.77 -19.93 22.69
CA ALA A 92 -24.64 -21.19 21.99
C ALA A 92 -25.66 -21.33 20.83
N ARG A 93 -26.89 -20.81 21.00
CA ARG A 93 -27.90 -20.77 19.94
C ARG A 93 -27.53 -19.82 18.80
N LYS A 94 -27.00 -18.64 19.13
CA LYS A 94 -26.52 -17.70 18.12
C LYS A 94 -25.40 -18.31 17.28
N GLU A 95 -24.48 -19.02 17.95
CA GLU A 95 -23.40 -19.74 17.26
C GLU A 95 -23.92 -20.93 16.44
N ALA A 96 -24.93 -21.65 16.94
CA ALA A 96 -25.59 -22.73 16.19
C ALA A 96 -26.23 -22.21 14.89
N LYS A 97 -26.95 -21.07 14.92
CA LYS A 97 -27.48 -20.43 13.70
C LYS A 97 -26.37 -20.05 12.73
N ARG A 98 -25.24 -19.53 13.24
CA ARG A 98 -24.08 -19.20 12.40
C ARG A 98 -23.50 -20.44 11.72
N ILE A 99 -23.35 -21.55 12.45
CA ILE A 99 -22.87 -22.82 11.91
C ILE A 99 -23.85 -23.40 10.88
N GLN A 100 -25.15 -23.33 11.17
CA GLN A 100 -26.21 -23.73 10.24
C GLN A 100 -26.07 -23.00 8.90
N SER A 101 -26.02 -21.66 8.92
CA SER A 101 -25.88 -20.86 7.70
C SER A 101 -24.55 -21.16 6.97
N MET A 102 -23.46 -21.41 7.68
CA MET A 102 -22.20 -21.82 7.04
C MET A 102 -22.32 -23.16 6.31
N MET A 103 -22.96 -24.15 6.92
CA MET A 103 -23.16 -25.47 6.30
C MET A 103 -24.12 -25.40 5.10
N GLU A 104 -25.19 -24.59 5.18
CA GLU A 104 -26.12 -24.33 4.07
C GLU A 104 -25.41 -23.66 2.88
N LEU A 105 -24.41 -22.80 3.14
CA LEU A 105 -23.56 -22.17 2.14
C LEU A 105 -22.40 -23.06 1.67
N GLY A 106 -22.35 -24.34 2.06
CA GLY A 106 -21.30 -25.28 1.65
C GLY A 106 -19.92 -25.05 2.31
N GLN A 107 -19.84 -24.22 3.35
CA GLN A 107 -18.59 -23.92 4.04
C GLN A 107 -18.38 -24.85 5.24
N ASP A 108 -17.20 -25.50 5.34
CA ASP A 108 -16.89 -26.41 6.45
C ASP A 108 -16.60 -25.66 7.77
N PRO A 109 -17.47 -25.79 8.80
CA PRO A 109 -17.27 -25.13 10.09
C PRO A 109 -16.22 -25.81 11.00
N SER A 110 -15.76 -27.01 10.66
CA SER A 110 -14.75 -27.78 11.43
C SER A 110 -13.30 -27.36 11.13
N ARG A 111 -13.08 -26.62 10.03
CA ARG A 111 -11.75 -26.25 9.50
C ARG A 111 -10.89 -25.36 10.41
N LYS A 112 -11.41 -24.92 11.58
CA LYS A 112 -10.68 -24.10 12.57
C LYS A 112 -9.76 -24.86 13.53
N LYS A 113 -9.66 -26.20 13.50
CA LYS A 113 -8.82 -26.95 14.46
C LYS A 113 -7.86 -28.01 13.90
N GLY A 114 -7.74 -28.17 12.57
CA GLY A 114 -7.01 -29.30 11.98
C GLY A 114 -5.93 -28.97 10.94
N ALA A 115 -5.48 -27.73 10.79
CA ALA A 115 -4.54 -27.34 9.73
C ALA A 115 -3.18 -26.90 10.28
N SER A 116 -2.38 -27.79 10.88
CA SER A 116 -1.11 -27.36 11.51
C SER A 116 0.16 -28.15 11.16
N LYS A 117 0.31 -28.66 9.93
CA LYS A 117 1.65 -29.07 9.43
C LYS A 117 2.03 -28.69 7.99
N ALA A 118 1.08 -28.27 7.15
CA ALA A 118 1.38 -27.89 5.75
C ALA A 118 0.79 -26.52 5.34
N ALA A 119 0.35 -25.71 6.29
CA ALA A 119 -0.20 -24.38 5.99
C ALA A 119 0.94 -23.37 5.81
N SER A 120 0.95 -22.66 4.68
CA SER A 120 1.95 -21.62 4.43
C SER A 120 1.93 -20.55 5.51
N THR A 121 3.11 -20.14 5.94
CA THR A 121 3.28 -19.10 6.97
C THR A 121 2.95 -17.71 6.40
N PHE A 122 2.67 -16.76 7.28
CA PHE A 122 2.52 -15.35 6.90
C PHE A 122 3.77 -14.82 6.20
N GLY A 123 4.95 -15.24 6.65
CA GLY A 123 6.21 -14.90 6.02
C GLY A 123 6.38 -15.44 4.60
N GLU A 124 5.99 -16.70 4.37
CA GLU A 124 5.97 -17.29 3.02
C GLU A 124 5.02 -16.55 2.09
N MET A 125 3.82 -16.19 2.56
CA MET A 125 2.87 -15.38 1.78
C MET A 125 3.45 -14.01 1.42
N MET A 126 4.03 -13.30 2.40
CA MET A 126 4.62 -11.98 2.15
C MET A 126 5.83 -12.06 1.20
N THR A 127 6.60 -13.15 1.28
CA THR A 127 7.73 -13.42 0.38
C THR A 127 7.22 -13.71 -1.04
N ALA A 128 6.22 -14.57 -1.19
CA ALA A 128 5.59 -14.85 -2.48
C ALA A 128 4.99 -13.60 -3.13
N TYR A 129 4.44 -12.68 -2.33
CA TYR A 129 4.01 -11.37 -2.81
C TYR A 129 5.18 -10.52 -3.34
N CYS A 130 6.34 -10.49 -2.67
CA CYS A 130 7.53 -9.81 -3.18
C CYS A 130 8.06 -10.44 -4.48
N ASP A 131 8.03 -11.76 -4.57
CA ASP A 131 8.47 -12.49 -5.75
C ASP A 131 7.53 -12.23 -6.93
N LEU A 132 6.21 -12.16 -6.68
CA LEU A 132 5.22 -11.75 -7.67
C LEU A 132 5.51 -10.35 -8.23
N LEU A 133 5.77 -9.37 -7.36
CA LEU A 133 6.12 -8.02 -7.81
C LEU A 133 7.40 -8.01 -8.66
N THR A 134 8.36 -8.87 -8.34
CA THR A 134 9.61 -9.01 -9.08
C THR A 134 9.36 -9.66 -10.45
N ALA A 135 8.59 -10.74 -10.51
CA ALA A 135 8.19 -11.40 -11.75
C ALA A 135 7.37 -10.49 -12.67
N GLN A 136 6.58 -9.58 -12.10
CA GLN A 136 5.85 -8.54 -12.84
C GLN A 136 6.74 -7.34 -13.27
N GLY A 137 8.05 -7.39 -13.02
CA GLY A 137 8.98 -6.32 -13.39
C GLY A 137 8.73 -5.00 -12.63
N LYS A 138 8.07 -5.02 -11.47
CA LYS A 138 7.76 -3.79 -10.73
C LYS A 138 9.05 -3.21 -10.14
N VAL A 139 9.41 -1.99 -10.57
CA VAL A 139 10.57 -1.23 -10.06
C VAL A 139 10.55 -1.07 -8.53
N SER A 140 9.38 -1.06 -7.91
CA SER A 140 9.23 -0.96 -6.46
C SER A 140 9.52 -2.26 -5.69
N ALA A 141 9.62 -3.42 -6.35
CA ALA A 141 9.68 -4.74 -5.71
C ALA A 141 10.78 -4.84 -4.65
N ARG A 142 12.02 -4.41 -4.98
CA ARG A 142 13.15 -4.39 -4.05
C ARG A 142 12.88 -3.55 -2.80
N ASN A 143 12.28 -2.37 -2.96
CA ASN A 143 11.99 -1.47 -1.85
C ASN A 143 10.84 -2.01 -0.97
N VAL A 144 9.84 -2.65 -1.59
CA VAL A 144 8.76 -3.34 -0.87
C VAL A 144 9.34 -4.48 -0.02
N LYS A 145 10.19 -5.32 -0.61
CA LYS A 145 10.87 -6.42 0.09
C LYS A 145 11.68 -5.92 1.29
N ASN A 146 12.54 -4.91 1.10
CA ASN A 146 13.33 -4.34 2.18
C ASN A 146 12.46 -3.79 3.34
N GLN A 147 11.33 -3.16 3.01
CA GLN A 147 10.40 -2.65 4.02
C GLN A 147 9.68 -3.78 4.76
N ILE A 148 9.26 -4.84 4.06
CA ILE A 148 8.67 -6.04 4.68
C ILE A 148 9.69 -6.74 5.59
N ASP A 149 10.93 -6.90 5.13
CA ASP A 149 11.99 -7.54 5.92
C ASP A 149 12.24 -6.76 7.21
N ARG A 150 12.41 -5.44 7.11
CA ARG A 150 12.67 -4.58 8.27
C ARG A 150 11.49 -4.49 9.22
N ASP A 151 10.31 -4.17 8.69
CA ASP A 151 9.16 -3.73 9.50
C ASP A 151 8.21 -4.89 9.86
N ILE A 152 8.35 -6.06 9.25
CA ILE A 152 7.52 -7.25 9.54
C ILE A 152 8.38 -8.43 9.97
N LYS A 153 9.28 -8.92 9.10
CA LYS A 153 10.06 -10.15 9.34
C LYS A 153 10.93 -10.03 10.58
N ASN A 154 11.73 -8.98 10.64
CA ASN A 154 12.69 -8.76 11.73
C ASN A 154 12.02 -8.20 12.99
N ALA A 155 11.01 -7.33 12.83
CA ALA A 155 10.31 -6.70 13.95
C ALA A 155 9.27 -7.62 14.62
N HIS A 156 8.66 -8.56 13.88
CA HIS A 156 7.59 -9.43 14.36
C HIS A 156 7.83 -10.91 14.01
N PRO A 157 8.94 -11.53 14.46
CA PRO A 157 9.33 -12.89 14.06
C PRO A 157 8.30 -13.96 14.44
N ARG A 158 7.52 -13.75 15.51
CA ARG A 158 6.42 -14.66 15.89
C ARG A 158 5.28 -14.62 14.89
N LEU A 159 4.88 -13.43 14.43
CA LEU A 159 3.85 -13.28 13.41
C LEU A 159 4.34 -13.75 12.04
N TRP A 160 5.62 -13.54 11.73
CA TRP A 160 6.24 -14.04 10.49
C TRP A 160 6.12 -15.56 10.34
N LYS A 161 6.28 -16.31 11.44
CA LYS A 161 6.18 -17.78 11.46
C LYS A 161 4.75 -18.31 11.65
N LYS A 162 3.79 -17.44 11.99
CA LYS A 162 2.40 -17.84 12.23
C LYS A 162 1.75 -18.28 10.90
N PRO A 163 0.90 -19.33 10.87
CA PRO A 163 0.16 -19.70 9.67
C PRO A 163 -0.63 -18.52 9.10
N ALA A 164 -0.52 -18.27 7.79
CA ALA A 164 -1.15 -17.10 7.15
C ALA A 164 -2.68 -17.12 7.32
N ALA A 165 -3.30 -18.31 7.30
CA ALA A 165 -4.73 -18.49 7.52
C ALA A 165 -5.21 -18.16 8.95
N GLU A 166 -4.29 -18.08 9.93
CA GLU A 166 -4.59 -17.75 11.32
C GLU A 166 -4.28 -16.30 11.68
N ILE A 167 -3.76 -15.51 10.74
CA ILE A 167 -3.52 -14.09 10.95
C ILE A 167 -4.87 -13.37 11.10
N THR A 168 -4.97 -12.56 12.15
CA THR A 168 -6.16 -11.80 12.50
C THR A 168 -5.98 -10.32 12.22
N LEU A 169 -7.10 -9.56 12.23
CA LEU A 169 -7.03 -8.10 12.17
C LEU A 169 -6.19 -7.52 13.33
N HIS A 170 -6.27 -8.11 14.52
CA HIS A 170 -5.48 -7.68 15.67
C HIS A 170 -3.97 -7.83 15.42
N ASP A 171 -3.55 -8.96 14.84
CA ASP A 171 -2.14 -9.18 14.47
C ASP A 171 -1.66 -8.14 13.46
N CYS A 172 -2.47 -7.86 12.42
CA CYS A 172 -2.14 -6.83 11.43
C CYS A 172 -2.05 -5.43 12.06
N MET A 173 -2.95 -5.11 12.99
CA MET A 173 -2.93 -3.84 13.72
C MET A 173 -1.74 -3.73 14.68
N ALA A 174 -1.25 -4.83 15.25
CA ALA A 174 -0.04 -4.81 16.06
C ALA A 174 1.20 -4.39 15.25
N ILE A 175 1.32 -4.87 14.00
CA ILE A 175 2.40 -4.50 13.09
C ILE A 175 2.32 -3.01 12.70
N VAL A 176 1.13 -2.56 12.27
CA VAL A 176 0.93 -1.18 11.81
C VAL A 176 0.98 -0.18 12.97
N GLY A 177 0.43 -0.56 14.13
CA GLY A 177 0.44 0.20 15.37
C GLY A 177 1.86 0.48 15.85
N ALA A 178 2.72 -0.54 15.92
CA ALA A 178 4.11 -0.38 16.33
C ALA A 178 4.88 0.70 15.55
N LEU A 179 4.61 0.82 14.24
CA LEU A 179 5.19 1.90 13.40
C LEU A 179 4.51 3.26 13.63
N SER A 180 3.20 3.27 13.84
CA SER A 180 2.44 4.50 14.07
C SER A 180 2.82 5.14 15.42
N ASP A 181 3.00 4.32 16.46
CA ASP A 181 3.30 4.76 17.82
C ASP A 181 4.68 5.43 17.93
N VAL A 182 5.66 4.97 17.14
CA VAL A 182 6.97 5.62 16.99
C VAL A 182 6.97 6.78 15.98
N GLY A 183 5.79 7.28 15.59
CA GLY A 183 5.62 8.43 14.71
C GLY A 183 5.85 8.18 13.21
N LYS A 184 6.14 6.94 12.78
CA LYS A 184 6.42 6.59 11.38
C LYS A 184 5.13 6.36 10.57
N LYS A 185 4.17 7.28 10.65
CA LYS A 185 2.80 7.18 10.08
C LYS A 185 2.76 6.81 8.59
N ARG A 186 3.65 7.39 7.77
CA ARG A 186 3.72 7.08 6.33
C ARG A 186 4.21 5.66 6.06
N GLN A 187 5.16 5.17 6.87
CA GLN A 187 5.66 3.80 6.74
C GLN A 187 4.60 2.81 7.21
N ALA A 188 3.92 3.10 8.32
CA ALA A 188 2.79 2.33 8.82
C ALA A 188 1.70 2.12 7.76
N ASP A 189 1.33 3.18 7.03
CA ASP A 189 0.31 3.11 5.97
C ASP A 189 0.77 2.28 4.75
N LYS A 190 2.08 2.31 4.42
CA LYS A 190 2.63 1.43 3.38
C LYS A 190 2.56 -0.03 3.78
N ILE A 191 2.99 -0.36 5.01
CA ILE A 191 2.93 -1.73 5.53
C ILE A 191 1.48 -2.23 5.58
N ARG A 192 0.54 -1.39 6.04
CA ARG A 192 -0.90 -1.68 5.95
C ARG A 192 -1.31 -2.04 4.52
N SER A 193 -0.89 -1.23 3.54
CA SER A 193 -1.20 -1.48 2.13
C SER A 193 -0.59 -2.80 1.63
N TYR A 194 0.66 -3.10 1.97
CA TYR A 194 1.33 -4.33 1.54
C TYR A 194 0.66 -5.57 2.11
N ILE A 195 0.35 -5.58 3.41
CA ILE A 195 -0.35 -6.69 4.06
C ILE A 195 -1.70 -6.91 3.38
N ARG A 196 -2.49 -5.84 3.22
CA ARG A 196 -3.81 -5.93 2.58
C ARG A 196 -3.71 -6.48 1.15
N THR A 197 -2.79 -5.95 0.34
CA THR A 197 -2.62 -6.39 -1.04
C THR A 197 -2.11 -7.82 -1.12
N ALA A 198 -1.13 -8.22 -0.31
CA ALA A 198 -0.59 -9.58 -0.30
C ALA A 198 -1.69 -10.63 -0.03
N PHE A 199 -2.56 -10.38 0.97
CA PHE A 199 -3.72 -11.25 1.21
C PHE A 199 -4.70 -11.29 0.04
N SER A 200 -4.98 -10.14 -0.59
CA SER A 200 -5.86 -10.08 -1.76
C SER A 200 -5.28 -10.83 -2.97
N GLU A 201 -3.99 -10.66 -3.27
CA GLU A 201 -3.30 -11.40 -4.34
C GLU A 201 -3.27 -12.91 -4.06
N ALA A 202 -3.04 -13.31 -2.80
CA ALA A 202 -3.08 -14.72 -2.40
C ALA A 202 -4.47 -15.35 -2.62
N ILE A 203 -5.55 -14.63 -2.29
CA ILE A 203 -6.93 -15.09 -2.54
C ILE A 203 -7.23 -15.18 -4.03
N ASN A 204 -6.87 -14.15 -4.79
CA ASN A 204 -7.15 -14.09 -6.23
C ASN A 204 -6.37 -15.15 -7.02
N SER A 205 -5.19 -15.54 -6.54
CA SER A 205 -4.34 -16.52 -7.22
C SER A 205 -4.97 -17.90 -7.40
N HIS A 206 -5.97 -18.28 -6.58
CA HIS A 206 -6.67 -19.57 -6.71
C HIS A 206 -7.42 -19.72 -8.03
N GLY A 207 -7.95 -18.61 -8.54
CA GLY A 207 -8.73 -18.59 -9.79
C GLY A 207 -7.91 -18.25 -11.03
N ASP A 208 -6.59 -18.04 -10.89
CA ASP A 208 -5.75 -17.52 -11.96
C ASP A 208 -4.58 -18.47 -12.26
N ALA A 209 -4.67 -19.15 -13.41
CA ALA A 209 -3.64 -20.08 -13.87
C ALA A 209 -2.31 -19.40 -14.22
N THR A 210 -2.33 -18.09 -14.50
CA THR A 210 -1.13 -17.31 -14.83
C THR A 210 -0.31 -16.95 -13.60
N MET A 211 -0.88 -17.11 -12.39
CA MET A 211 -0.19 -16.78 -11.16
C MET A 211 0.90 -17.80 -10.79
N PRO A 212 2.02 -17.35 -10.18
CA PRO A 212 3.11 -18.23 -9.76
C PRO A 212 2.63 -19.36 -8.85
N ALA A 213 3.26 -20.53 -8.95
CA ALA A 213 2.95 -21.68 -8.10
C ALA A 213 3.12 -21.38 -6.60
N SER A 214 4.04 -20.48 -6.24
CA SER A 214 4.23 -20.00 -4.87
C SER A 214 3.01 -19.27 -4.31
N MET A 215 2.24 -18.57 -5.16
CA MET A 215 1.00 -17.90 -4.78
C MET A 215 -0.18 -18.89 -4.70
N ARG A 216 -0.33 -19.73 -5.74
CA ARG A 216 -1.44 -20.71 -5.82
C ARG A 216 -1.47 -21.72 -4.66
N LYS A 217 -0.30 -22.07 -4.10
CA LYS A 217 -0.19 -23.03 -2.99
C LYS A 217 -0.60 -22.47 -1.62
N LEU A 218 -0.79 -21.16 -1.48
CA LEU A 218 -1.02 -20.52 -0.17
C LEU A 218 -2.39 -20.85 0.46
N ASN A 219 -3.37 -21.28 -0.34
CA ASN A 219 -4.72 -21.68 0.10
C ASN A 219 -5.44 -20.68 1.05
N ILE A 220 -5.22 -19.38 0.85
CA ILE A 220 -5.85 -18.31 1.61
C ILE A 220 -7.25 -18.00 1.07
N THR A 221 -8.24 -17.97 1.97
CA THR A 221 -9.66 -17.72 1.61
C THR A 221 -10.23 -16.44 2.20
N PHE A 222 -9.52 -15.77 3.10
CA PHE A 222 -10.01 -14.56 3.78
C PHE A 222 -8.88 -13.55 4.01
N ASN A 223 -9.18 -12.25 3.82
CA ASN A 223 -8.24 -11.16 4.03
C ASN A 223 -8.52 -10.47 5.39
N PRO A 224 -7.72 -10.73 6.44
CA PRO A 224 -7.90 -10.11 7.75
C PRO A 224 -7.61 -8.60 7.76
N ALA A 225 -6.89 -8.08 6.75
CA ALA A 225 -6.53 -6.68 6.60
C ALA A 225 -7.53 -5.87 5.75
N ARG A 226 -8.62 -6.49 5.29
CA ARG A 226 -9.62 -5.85 4.41
C ARG A 226 -10.24 -4.59 5.02
N ASP A 227 -10.44 -4.57 6.33
CA ASP A 227 -11.14 -3.45 6.99
C ASP A 227 -10.17 -2.49 7.71
N MET A 228 -8.85 -2.64 7.49
CA MET A 228 -7.84 -1.72 8.01
C MET A 228 -7.96 -0.34 7.37
N ARG A 229 -8.30 0.65 8.20
CA ARG A 229 -8.38 2.06 7.81
C ARG A 229 -7.00 2.63 7.52
N LYS A 230 -6.95 3.62 6.62
CA LYS A 230 -5.75 4.40 6.32
C LYS A 230 -5.23 5.07 7.59
N VAL A 231 -3.91 5.09 7.78
CA VAL A 231 -3.30 5.75 8.95
C VAL A 231 -3.46 7.27 8.81
N LYS A 232 -4.14 7.92 9.77
CA LYS A 232 -4.38 9.38 9.75
C LYS A 232 -3.04 10.13 9.78
N GLY A 233 -2.90 11.10 8.88
CA GLY A 233 -1.65 11.88 8.73
C GLY A 233 -0.52 11.16 7.99
N SER A 234 -0.78 10.01 7.34
CA SER A 234 0.20 9.34 6.47
C SER A 234 0.49 10.10 5.17
N SER A 235 -0.43 10.98 4.78
CA SER A 235 -0.38 11.80 3.56
C SER A 235 -0.59 13.27 3.90
N ASN A 236 0.40 13.88 4.54
CA ASN A 236 0.49 15.34 4.59
C ASN A 236 1.21 15.76 3.32
N ALA A 237 0.51 16.44 2.42
CA ALA A 237 1.14 17.07 1.28
C ALA A 237 2.11 18.14 1.81
N LYS A 238 3.33 18.16 1.28
CA LYS A 238 4.33 19.16 1.67
C LYS A 238 4.14 20.35 0.74
N ASP A 239 3.18 21.20 1.11
CA ASP A 239 2.55 22.22 0.24
C ASP A 239 3.35 23.53 0.12
N ARG A 240 4.68 23.49 0.21
CA ARG A 240 5.48 24.71 0.09
C ARG A 240 6.16 24.84 -1.26
N ALA A 241 5.82 25.91 -1.96
CA ALA A 241 6.60 26.54 -3.01
C ALA A 241 7.44 27.70 -2.43
N LEU A 242 8.61 27.95 -2.99
CA LEU A 242 9.49 29.06 -2.62
C LEU A 242 8.94 30.40 -3.11
N THR A 243 9.26 31.48 -2.40
CA THR A 243 9.09 32.86 -2.91
C THR A 243 9.94 33.07 -4.16
N LEU A 244 9.64 34.09 -4.97
CA LEU A 244 10.49 34.41 -6.13
C LEU A 244 11.92 34.80 -5.68
N ALA A 245 12.02 35.56 -4.59
CA ALA A 245 13.28 35.93 -3.97
C ALA A 245 14.07 34.69 -3.49
N GLU A 246 13.40 33.78 -2.78
CA GLU A 246 13.99 32.50 -2.35
C GLU A 246 14.47 31.66 -3.53
N PHE A 247 13.69 31.60 -4.61
CA PHE A 247 14.05 30.78 -5.77
C PHE A 247 15.24 31.35 -6.54
N ARG A 248 15.32 32.67 -6.70
CA ARG A 248 16.50 33.36 -7.26
C ARG A 248 17.73 33.22 -6.34
N ALA A 249 17.54 33.30 -5.03
CA ALA A 249 18.61 33.07 -4.05
C ALA A 249 19.13 31.62 -4.07
N TYR A 250 18.23 30.64 -4.27
CA TYR A 250 18.59 29.25 -4.53
C TYR A 250 19.40 29.12 -5.82
N TRP A 251 18.92 29.71 -6.93
CA TRP A 251 19.60 29.65 -8.23
C TRP A 251 21.02 30.24 -8.21
N ARG A 252 21.18 31.43 -7.61
CA ARG A 252 22.51 32.06 -7.43
C ARG A 252 23.50 31.11 -6.74
N ARG A 253 23.06 30.38 -5.71
CA ARG A 253 23.91 29.41 -4.99
C ARG A 253 24.13 28.12 -5.76
N VAL A 254 23.17 27.67 -6.57
CA VAL A 254 23.38 26.53 -7.48
C VAL A 254 24.55 26.81 -8.41
N LYS A 255 24.62 28.01 -8.99
CA LYS A 255 25.68 28.40 -9.93
C LYS A 255 27.09 28.43 -9.31
N THR A 256 27.20 28.57 -7.99
CA THR A 256 28.50 28.58 -7.28
C THR A 256 28.94 27.21 -6.76
N LEU A 257 28.13 26.17 -6.92
CA LEU A 257 28.51 24.82 -6.50
C LEU A 257 29.66 24.27 -7.35
N PRO A 258 30.51 23.39 -6.79
CA PRO A 258 31.45 22.61 -7.58
C PRO A 258 30.71 21.56 -8.42
N GLU A 259 31.32 21.13 -9.52
CA GLU A 259 30.81 19.97 -10.24
C GLU A 259 30.97 18.69 -9.40
N PRO A 260 30.06 17.71 -9.56
CA PRO A 260 28.91 17.69 -10.48
C PRO A 260 27.63 18.30 -9.87
N HIS A 261 27.70 18.87 -8.66
CA HIS A 261 26.52 19.32 -7.92
C HIS A 261 25.83 20.50 -8.61
N ARG A 262 26.60 21.40 -9.23
CA ARG A 262 26.09 22.54 -10.00
C ARG A 262 25.24 22.08 -11.17
N SER A 263 25.82 21.36 -12.13
CA SER A 263 25.08 20.94 -13.33
C SER A 263 23.90 20.04 -12.99
N ILE A 264 24.00 19.13 -12.01
CA ILE A 264 22.85 18.30 -11.59
C ILE A 264 21.70 19.17 -11.05
N ALA A 265 22.01 20.17 -10.23
CA ALA A 265 20.98 21.07 -9.68
C ALA A 265 20.41 22.01 -10.74
N MET A 266 21.25 22.48 -11.69
CA MET A 266 20.81 23.26 -12.84
C MET A 266 19.87 22.44 -13.72
N LEU A 267 20.26 21.23 -14.13
CA LEU A 267 19.43 20.31 -14.89
C LEU A 267 18.10 20.00 -14.19
N HIS A 268 18.12 19.83 -12.87
CA HIS A 268 16.88 19.64 -12.12
C HIS A 268 15.93 20.83 -12.26
N VAL A 269 16.41 22.08 -12.18
CA VAL A 269 15.57 23.27 -12.38
C VAL A 269 15.18 23.42 -13.85
N LEU A 270 16.14 23.41 -14.77
CA LEU A 270 15.94 23.68 -16.20
C LEU A 270 15.15 22.60 -16.95
N SER A 271 14.97 21.42 -16.36
CA SER A 271 14.02 20.40 -16.85
C SER A 271 12.61 20.55 -16.26
N GLY A 272 12.36 21.58 -15.46
CA GLY A 272 11.07 21.83 -14.81
C GLY A 272 10.92 21.17 -13.43
N GLY A 273 12.00 20.78 -12.76
CA GLY A 273 11.92 20.13 -11.44
C GLY A 273 11.46 18.68 -11.53
N GLN A 274 11.99 17.89 -12.47
CA GLN A 274 11.58 16.50 -12.63
C GLN A 274 11.84 15.63 -11.41
N ARG A 275 11.08 14.53 -11.27
CA ARG A 275 11.28 13.64 -10.12
C ARG A 275 12.68 13.07 -10.19
N GLN A 276 13.42 13.17 -9.08
CA GLN A 276 14.80 12.70 -8.96
C GLN A 276 14.99 11.26 -9.46
N GLN A 277 14.03 10.38 -9.17
CA GLN A 277 14.06 8.98 -9.64
C GLN A 277 13.92 8.84 -11.16
N GLN A 278 13.23 9.76 -11.85
CA GLN A 278 13.14 9.76 -13.32
C GLN A 278 14.47 10.23 -13.91
N LEU A 279 15.01 11.34 -13.39
CA LEU A 279 16.30 11.88 -13.82
C LEU A 279 17.44 10.88 -13.64
N ALA A 280 17.47 10.17 -12.51
CA ALA A 280 18.50 9.15 -12.23
C ALA A 280 18.53 7.97 -13.22
N ARG A 281 17.55 7.82 -14.12
CA ARG A 281 17.56 6.76 -15.15
C ARG A 281 18.00 7.25 -16.53
N VAL A 282 18.17 8.55 -16.71
CA VAL A 282 18.48 9.14 -18.01
C VAL A 282 19.92 8.80 -18.39
N THR A 283 20.07 8.28 -19.60
CA THR A 283 21.34 7.97 -20.24
C THR A 283 21.59 8.92 -21.41
N LEU A 284 22.81 8.94 -21.94
CA LEU A 284 23.17 9.71 -23.13
C LEU A 284 22.33 9.33 -24.35
N HIS A 285 21.88 8.06 -24.44
CA HIS A 285 20.95 7.61 -25.49
C HIS A 285 19.54 8.20 -25.39
N ASP A 286 19.19 8.77 -24.25
CA ASP A 286 17.92 9.45 -24.05
C ASP A 286 17.98 10.94 -24.44
N ILE A 287 19.15 11.44 -24.85
CA ILE A 287 19.36 12.83 -25.25
C ILE A 287 19.40 12.91 -26.78
N ASP A 288 18.43 13.60 -27.34
CA ASP A 288 18.42 14.01 -28.74
C ASP A 288 19.05 15.41 -28.83
N ARG A 289 20.13 15.55 -29.59
CA ARG A 289 20.82 16.83 -29.78
C ARG A 289 20.33 17.59 -31.01
N ASP A 290 19.69 16.92 -31.96
CA ASP A 290 19.15 17.55 -33.17
C ASP A 290 17.83 18.26 -32.85
N GLY A 291 16.95 17.60 -32.09
CA GLY A 291 15.69 18.14 -31.58
C GLY A 291 15.76 18.67 -30.15
N PRO A 292 16.90 19.24 -29.70
CA PRO A 292 17.40 19.29 -28.31
C PRO A 292 16.37 18.87 -27.24
N SER A 293 16.34 17.58 -26.90
CA SER A 293 15.37 17.03 -25.96
C SER A 293 15.90 15.86 -25.14
N MET A 294 15.24 15.62 -24.00
CA MET A 294 15.51 14.52 -23.08
C MET A 294 14.29 13.64 -22.94
N ARG A 295 14.46 12.35 -23.22
CA ARG A 295 13.43 11.32 -23.03
C ARG A 295 13.46 10.77 -21.61
N ILE A 296 12.35 10.85 -20.88
CA ILE A 296 12.21 10.23 -19.55
C ILE A 296 11.04 9.25 -19.49
N LEU A 297 11.21 8.21 -18.67
CA LEU A 297 10.21 7.17 -18.47
C LEU A 297 9.42 7.39 -17.16
N ASP A 298 8.11 7.58 -17.28
CA ASP A 298 7.18 7.70 -16.16
C ASP A 298 6.41 6.40 -15.89
N TYR A 299 6.81 5.71 -14.83
CA TYR A 299 6.21 4.48 -14.34
C TYR A 299 5.00 4.73 -13.42
N LYS A 300 4.59 5.99 -13.19
CA LYS A 300 3.48 6.31 -12.30
C LYS A 300 2.14 5.92 -12.94
N GLY A 301 1.31 5.22 -12.16
CA GLY A 301 -0.04 4.79 -12.54
C GLY A 301 -0.18 3.27 -12.68
N ARG A 302 -1.38 2.80 -13.01
CA ARG A 302 -1.65 1.39 -13.35
C ARG A 302 -1.41 1.15 -14.84
N ARG A 303 -0.20 1.42 -15.33
CA ARG A 303 0.18 1.23 -16.74
C ARG A 303 1.03 -0.04 -16.88
N THR A 304 0.84 -0.74 -17.99
CA THR A 304 1.63 -1.94 -18.36
C THR A 304 3.01 -1.52 -18.85
N GLU A 305 3.07 -0.46 -19.65
CA GLU A 305 4.30 0.16 -20.15
C GLU A 305 4.51 1.55 -19.53
N PRO A 306 5.77 1.95 -19.28
CA PRO A 306 6.06 3.30 -18.82
C PRO A 306 5.67 4.32 -19.89
N ARG A 307 5.09 5.44 -19.46
CA ARG A 307 4.83 6.55 -20.38
C ARG A 307 6.17 7.18 -20.78
N VAL A 308 6.39 7.31 -22.09
CA VAL A 308 7.46 8.15 -22.63
C VAL A 308 7.06 9.61 -22.45
N HIS A 309 7.94 10.39 -21.83
CA HIS A 309 7.75 11.81 -21.60
C HIS A 309 8.98 12.56 -22.10
N ILE A 310 8.78 13.42 -23.10
CA ILE A 310 9.83 14.21 -23.75
C ILE A 310 9.88 15.59 -23.12
N ILE A 311 11.09 16.03 -22.75
CA ILE A 311 11.35 17.33 -22.15
C ILE A 311 12.32 18.09 -23.07
N PRO A 312 11.94 19.27 -23.59
CA PRO A 312 12.88 20.11 -24.34
C PRO A 312 14.10 20.51 -23.49
N LEU A 313 15.25 20.63 -24.11
CA LEU A 313 16.50 21.03 -23.46
C LEU A 313 16.91 22.42 -23.94
N LEU A 314 17.13 23.33 -22.99
CA LEU A 314 17.75 24.63 -23.26
C LEU A 314 19.26 24.46 -23.50
N PRO A 315 19.93 25.42 -24.18
CA PRO A 315 21.37 25.40 -24.34
C PRO A 315 22.14 25.24 -23.02
N GLU A 316 21.72 25.93 -21.96
CA GLU A 316 22.34 25.83 -20.63
C GLU A 316 22.18 24.44 -20.00
N ALA A 317 21.10 23.72 -20.36
CA ALA A 317 20.90 22.34 -19.94
C ALA A 317 21.86 21.41 -20.70
N LEU A 318 22.02 21.57 -22.01
CA LEU A 318 22.98 20.79 -22.81
C LEU A 318 24.41 20.99 -22.32
N GLU A 319 24.82 22.23 -22.08
CA GLU A 319 26.14 22.52 -21.50
C GLU A 319 26.30 21.87 -20.11
N SER A 320 25.22 21.83 -19.32
CA SER A 320 25.26 21.19 -18.01
C SER A 320 25.46 19.68 -18.12
N ILE A 321 24.89 19.03 -19.13
CA ILE A 321 25.13 17.62 -19.47
C ILE A 321 26.61 17.44 -19.81
N ASP A 322 27.13 18.22 -20.76
CA ASP A 322 28.50 18.12 -21.25
C ASP A 322 29.55 18.26 -20.12
N ARG A 323 29.29 19.07 -19.09
CA ARG A 323 30.19 19.25 -17.94
C ARG A 323 30.29 18.05 -17.00
N ILE A 324 29.28 17.19 -16.93
CA ILE A 324 29.20 16.10 -15.94
C ILE A 324 29.26 14.71 -16.56
N THR A 325 29.05 14.62 -17.87
CA THR A 325 29.23 13.38 -18.63
C THR A 325 30.70 13.19 -18.96
N GLY A 326 31.28 12.11 -18.44
CA GLY A 326 32.63 11.66 -18.79
C GLY A 326 32.57 10.48 -19.74
N SER A 327 33.26 9.39 -19.39
CA SER A 327 33.29 8.17 -20.21
C SER A 327 32.12 7.21 -19.98
N GLY A 328 31.15 7.55 -19.11
CA GLY A 328 30.00 6.71 -18.81
C GLY A 328 28.72 7.17 -19.50
N GLU A 329 27.65 6.39 -19.33
CA GLU A 329 26.38 6.58 -20.05
C GLU A 329 25.35 7.43 -19.29
N TYR A 330 25.41 7.50 -17.96
CA TYR A 330 24.39 8.19 -17.17
C TYR A 330 24.56 9.70 -17.18
N VAL A 331 23.50 10.43 -17.55
CA VAL A 331 23.51 11.91 -17.55
C VAL A 331 23.55 12.46 -16.14
N PHE A 332 22.73 11.92 -15.24
CA PHE A 332 22.71 12.34 -13.84
C PHE A 332 23.62 11.42 -13.02
N SER A 333 24.90 11.77 -12.94
CA SER A 333 25.95 10.98 -12.28
C SER A 333 26.93 11.86 -11.49
N CYS A 334 27.56 11.28 -10.47
CA CYS A 334 28.64 11.94 -9.73
C CYS A 334 30.05 11.36 -10.00
N ASP A 335 30.17 10.39 -10.91
CA ASP A 335 31.40 9.67 -11.22
C ASP A 335 31.68 9.63 -12.74
N GLY A 336 31.32 10.72 -13.44
CA GLY A 336 31.55 10.86 -14.87
C GLY A 336 30.66 9.97 -15.74
N GLY A 337 29.47 9.62 -15.25
CA GLY A 337 28.47 8.84 -15.98
C GLY A 337 28.48 7.35 -15.72
N GLN A 338 29.33 6.83 -14.83
CA GLN A 338 29.41 5.38 -14.60
C GLN A 338 28.22 4.84 -13.78
N ARG A 339 27.74 5.63 -12.83
CA ARG A 339 26.59 5.27 -11.98
C ARG A 339 25.57 6.39 -11.91
N PRO A 340 24.28 6.04 -11.82
CA PRO A 340 23.24 7.05 -11.63
C PRO A 340 23.30 7.64 -10.22
N ILE A 341 22.87 8.90 -10.09
CA ILE A 341 22.72 9.54 -8.78
C ILE A 341 21.75 8.77 -7.88
N HIS A 342 22.04 8.76 -6.58
CA HIS A 342 21.10 8.22 -5.60
C HIS A 342 19.88 9.15 -5.43
N ASN A 343 18.74 8.58 -5.05
CA ASN A 343 17.44 9.28 -4.90
C ASN A 343 17.41 10.42 -3.86
N VAL A 344 18.48 10.62 -3.11
CA VAL A 344 18.62 11.68 -2.10
C VAL A 344 19.54 12.81 -2.54
N PHE A 345 20.31 12.62 -3.62
CA PHE A 345 21.42 13.50 -3.99
C PHE A 345 20.98 14.96 -4.19
N ILE A 346 19.95 15.19 -5.01
CA ILE A 346 19.39 16.53 -5.22
C ILE A 346 18.77 17.10 -3.92
N ASN A 347 18.24 16.25 -3.03
CA ASN A 347 17.77 16.72 -1.72
C ASN A 347 18.93 17.13 -0.80
N ASP A 348 20.08 16.47 -0.89
CA ASP A 348 21.28 16.86 -0.14
C ASP A 348 21.85 18.18 -0.65
N ILE A 349 21.83 18.41 -1.96
CA ILE A 349 22.13 19.73 -2.54
C ILE A 349 21.18 20.79 -1.97
N ALA A 350 19.87 20.56 -2.05
CA ALA A 350 18.87 21.48 -1.53
C ALA A 350 19.06 21.72 -0.01
N LYS A 351 19.43 20.70 0.76
CA LYS A 351 19.74 20.81 2.20
C LYS A 351 20.93 21.72 2.45
N ARG A 352 22.02 21.58 1.67
CA ARG A 352 23.23 22.42 1.78
C ARG A 352 22.93 23.87 1.44
N ILE A 353 22.27 24.13 0.31
CA ILE A 353 21.89 25.49 -0.11
C ILE A 353 20.94 26.12 0.92
N ARG A 354 19.94 25.36 1.39
CA ARG A 354 19.02 25.84 2.42
C ARG A 354 19.76 26.31 3.68
N ALA A 355 20.72 25.53 4.18
CA ALA A 355 21.50 25.94 5.36
C ALA A 355 22.28 27.25 5.13
N GLN A 356 22.74 27.51 3.90
CA GLN A 356 23.38 28.79 3.55
C GLN A 356 22.37 29.94 3.45
N MET A 357 21.18 29.70 2.90
CA MET A 357 20.12 30.71 2.82
C MET A 357 19.58 31.06 4.22
N GLU A 358 19.47 30.07 5.11
CA GLU A 358 19.06 30.27 6.51
C GLU A 358 20.03 31.19 7.25
N LYS A 359 21.34 30.94 7.11
CA LYS A 359 22.39 31.82 7.68
C LYS A 359 22.37 33.23 7.11
N ALA A 360 21.93 33.38 5.86
CA ALA A 360 21.83 34.67 5.18
C ALA A 360 20.50 35.40 5.46
N GLY A 361 19.57 34.80 6.23
CA GLY A 361 18.25 35.39 6.47
C GLY A 361 17.33 35.41 5.24
N GLU A 362 17.62 34.59 4.22
CA GLU A 362 16.89 34.58 2.93
C GLU A 362 15.80 33.49 2.87
N LEU A 363 15.32 32.99 4.01
CA LEU A 363 14.29 31.93 4.10
C LEU A 363 13.05 32.37 4.86
N GLU A 364 12.29 33.28 4.25
CA GLU A 364 11.02 33.79 4.77
C GLU A 364 9.99 32.66 5.01
N GLY A 365 9.93 31.67 4.12
CA GLY A 365 9.00 30.54 4.22
C GLY A 365 9.55 29.31 4.95
N GLY A 366 10.76 29.38 5.52
CA GLY A 366 11.39 28.30 6.30
C GLY A 366 11.96 27.14 5.47
N HIS A 367 11.66 25.89 5.85
CA HIS A 367 12.29 24.69 5.27
C HIS A 367 11.78 24.31 3.87
N PHE A 368 12.67 24.01 2.92
CA PHE A 368 12.34 23.47 1.60
C PHE A 368 13.13 22.20 1.24
N THR A 369 12.65 21.48 0.22
CA THR A 369 13.23 20.23 -0.33
C THR A 369 13.30 20.30 -1.86
N ALA A 370 13.89 19.29 -2.52
CA ALA A 370 13.80 19.17 -3.98
C ALA A 370 12.35 19.08 -4.49
N GLY A 371 11.46 18.46 -3.70
CA GLY A 371 10.02 18.45 -4.01
C GLY A 371 9.39 19.85 -3.95
N SER A 372 9.88 20.71 -3.06
CA SER A 372 9.48 22.11 -2.99
C SER A 372 9.95 22.89 -4.21
N ILE A 373 11.16 22.61 -4.73
CA ILE A 373 11.66 23.23 -5.98
C ILE A 373 10.73 22.91 -7.15
N ARG A 374 10.33 21.64 -7.30
CA ARG A 374 9.35 21.24 -8.30
C ARG A 374 8.01 21.97 -8.14
N ALA A 375 7.46 22.01 -6.92
CA ALA A 375 6.22 22.75 -6.65
C ALA A 375 6.39 24.25 -6.93
N THR A 376 7.60 24.80 -6.74
CA THR A 376 7.93 26.19 -7.05
C THR A 376 7.88 26.45 -8.54
N VAL A 377 8.49 25.59 -9.36
CA VAL A 377 8.43 25.72 -10.82
C VAL A 377 6.97 25.79 -11.29
N GLU A 378 6.14 24.83 -10.87
CA GLU A 378 4.71 24.79 -11.19
C GLU A 378 3.98 26.07 -10.74
N THR A 379 4.15 26.43 -9.46
CA THR A 379 3.48 27.60 -8.84
C THR A 379 3.90 28.92 -9.49
N ARG A 380 5.16 29.04 -9.91
CA ARG A 380 5.69 30.29 -10.47
C ARG A 380 5.34 30.45 -11.95
N LEU A 381 5.34 29.36 -12.71
CA LEU A 381 4.98 29.40 -14.13
C LEU A 381 3.47 29.63 -14.34
N ILE A 382 2.60 29.10 -13.47
CA ILE A 382 1.16 29.38 -13.57
C ILE A 382 0.80 30.81 -13.13
N ALA A 383 1.59 31.41 -12.25
CA ALA A 383 1.33 32.74 -11.72
C ALA A 383 1.66 33.85 -12.76
N LYS A 384 1.12 35.05 -12.53
CA LYS A 384 1.58 36.25 -13.23
C LYS A 384 3.09 36.45 -12.97
N PRO A 385 3.88 36.89 -13.97
CA PRO A 385 3.46 37.32 -15.31
C PRO A 385 3.26 36.18 -16.34
N TYR A 386 3.75 34.96 -16.07
CA TYR A 386 3.92 33.89 -17.05
C TYR A 386 2.62 33.20 -17.51
N ARG A 387 1.70 32.90 -16.59
CA ARG A 387 0.38 32.34 -16.89
C ARG A 387 0.40 31.07 -17.77
N VAL A 388 1.42 30.22 -17.61
CA VAL A 388 1.49 28.92 -18.30
C VAL A 388 0.29 28.07 -17.90
N SER A 389 -0.39 27.48 -18.88
CA SER A 389 -1.63 26.73 -18.62
C SER A 389 -1.37 25.45 -17.80
N SER A 390 -2.38 25.03 -17.04
CA SER A 390 -2.33 23.79 -16.26
C SER A 390 -2.11 22.55 -17.15
N ASP A 391 -2.55 22.59 -18.41
CA ASP A 391 -2.32 21.50 -19.37
C ASP A 391 -0.84 21.41 -19.75
N VAL A 392 -0.21 22.54 -20.11
CA VAL A 392 1.23 22.59 -20.42
C VAL A 392 2.05 22.16 -19.22
N LEU A 393 1.72 22.63 -18.01
CA LEU A 393 2.39 22.21 -16.77
C LEU A 393 2.16 20.73 -16.46
N GLY A 394 0.96 20.22 -16.68
CA GLY A 394 0.63 18.80 -16.55
C GLY A 394 1.46 17.92 -17.50
N GLN A 395 1.67 18.39 -18.73
CA GLN A 395 2.57 17.75 -19.69
C GLN A 395 4.02 17.85 -19.25
N LEU A 396 4.55 19.06 -18.98
CA LEU A 396 5.92 19.31 -18.55
C LEU A 396 6.30 18.46 -17.33
N LEU A 397 5.41 18.37 -16.35
CA LEU A 397 5.64 17.68 -15.09
C LEU A 397 5.16 16.22 -15.09
N SER A 398 4.55 15.72 -16.17
CA SER A 398 3.94 14.39 -16.22
C SER A 398 3.02 14.11 -15.00
N HIS A 399 2.00 14.96 -14.82
CA HIS A 399 0.90 14.75 -13.87
C HIS A 399 -0.43 15.26 -14.42
N GLY A 400 -1.54 14.84 -13.80
CA GLY A 400 -2.88 15.34 -14.17
C GLY A 400 -3.43 14.77 -15.49
N THR A 401 -2.65 13.95 -16.21
CA THR A 401 -3.01 13.47 -17.54
C THR A 401 -4.02 12.31 -17.59
N GLY A 402 -4.85 12.19 -16.54
CA GLY A 402 -5.80 11.09 -16.36
C GLY A 402 -7.23 11.40 -16.79
N GLY A 403 -7.50 12.61 -17.29
CA GLY A 403 -8.82 12.97 -17.82
C GLY A 403 -9.14 12.19 -19.10
N ILE A 404 -10.40 11.82 -19.28
CA ILE A 404 -10.90 11.12 -20.48
C ILE A 404 -10.53 11.88 -21.76
N GLN A 405 -10.55 13.22 -21.71
CA GLN A 405 -10.14 14.09 -22.83
C GLN A 405 -8.68 13.88 -23.26
N GLN A 406 -7.73 13.86 -22.33
CA GLN A 406 -6.32 13.63 -22.67
C GLN A 406 -6.04 12.21 -23.14
N LYS A 407 -6.87 11.23 -22.73
CA LYS A 407 -6.72 9.83 -23.12
C LYS A 407 -7.27 9.52 -24.53
N HIS A 408 -8.26 10.28 -25.00
CA HIS A 408 -8.99 9.96 -26.23
C HIS A 408 -8.96 11.03 -27.31
N TYR A 409 -8.57 12.29 -27.01
CA TYR A 409 -8.74 13.40 -27.95
C TYR A 409 -7.51 14.30 -28.13
N GLN A 410 -6.54 14.29 -27.20
CA GLN A 410 -5.38 15.19 -27.25
C GLN A 410 -4.13 14.46 -27.77
N HIS A 411 -3.87 14.59 -29.07
CA HIS A 411 -2.68 14.03 -29.74
C HIS A 411 -1.47 14.97 -29.79
N HIS A 412 -1.64 16.21 -29.30
CA HIS A 412 -0.58 17.22 -29.23
C HIS A 412 0.43 16.90 -28.12
N ASP A 413 1.73 16.98 -28.41
CA ASP A 413 2.81 16.62 -27.48
C ASP A 413 3.33 17.80 -26.63
N PHE A 414 2.83 19.01 -26.94
CA PHE A 414 3.15 20.29 -26.29
C PHE A 414 4.63 20.66 -26.32
N PHE A 415 5.40 20.20 -27.31
CA PHE A 415 6.85 20.41 -27.33
C PHE A 415 7.21 21.89 -27.24
N ASP A 416 6.63 22.72 -28.10
CA ASP A 416 6.93 24.15 -28.18
C ASP A 416 6.48 24.90 -26.92
N GLU A 417 5.29 24.60 -26.38
CA GLU A 417 4.80 25.26 -25.16
C GLU A 417 5.60 24.85 -23.92
N LYS A 418 6.09 23.59 -23.87
CA LYS A 418 7.03 23.17 -22.82
C LYS A 418 8.35 23.93 -22.96
N LEU A 419 8.86 24.09 -24.18
CA LEU A 419 10.10 24.82 -24.44
C LEU A 419 9.96 26.29 -24.01
N GLU A 420 8.88 26.95 -24.40
CA GLU A 420 8.56 28.32 -24.01
C GLU A 420 8.48 28.45 -22.48
N ALA A 421 7.79 27.52 -21.81
CA ALA A 421 7.69 27.50 -20.34
C ALA A 421 9.06 27.33 -19.66
N LEU A 422 9.98 26.55 -20.24
CA LEU A 422 11.35 26.40 -19.72
C LEU A 422 12.19 27.67 -19.97
N GLN A 423 12.02 28.35 -21.10
CA GLN A 423 12.67 29.64 -21.36
C GLN A 423 12.17 30.72 -20.37
N MET A 424 10.86 30.75 -20.10
CA MET A 424 10.26 31.59 -19.05
C MET A 424 10.87 31.30 -17.68
N LEU A 425 11.05 30.00 -17.35
CA LEU A 425 11.68 29.58 -16.11
C LEU A 425 13.13 30.06 -16.00
N LEU A 426 13.92 29.95 -17.07
CA LEU A 426 15.30 30.44 -17.12
C LEU A 426 15.36 31.95 -16.87
N ARG A 427 14.57 32.75 -17.60
CA ARG A 427 14.48 34.20 -17.40
C ARG A 427 14.12 34.56 -15.96
N MET A 428 13.15 33.83 -15.39
CA MET A 428 12.69 34.02 -14.02
C MET A 428 13.82 33.87 -13.00
N VAL A 429 14.60 32.80 -13.09
CA VAL A 429 15.68 32.49 -12.13
C VAL A 429 16.92 33.36 -12.36
N GLU A 430 17.17 33.81 -13.59
CA GLU A 430 18.22 34.78 -13.92
C GLU A 430 17.82 36.23 -13.58
N GLY A 431 16.54 36.48 -13.31
CA GLY A 431 16.05 37.83 -13.01
C GLY A 431 15.90 38.73 -14.23
N GLN A 432 15.84 38.14 -15.42
CA GLN A 432 15.64 38.86 -16.68
C GLN A 432 14.16 39.27 -16.84
N PRO A 433 13.89 40.41 -17.50
CA PRO A 433 12.52 40.83 -17.81
C PRO A 433 11.90 39.88 -18.86
N GLU A 434 10.57 39.76 -18.85
CA GLU A 434 9.88 39.09 -19.96
C GLU A 434 9.94 39.98 -21.21
N PRO A 435 10.10 39.38 -22.41
CA PRO A 435 10.01 40.12 -23.66
C PRO A 435 8.68 40.88 -23.70
N GLY A 436 8.73 42.20 -23.88
CA GLY A 436 7.53 42.99 -24.08
C GLY A 436 6.84 42.58 -25.37
N ALA A 437 5.50 42.52 -25.37
CA ALA A 437 4.76 42.36 -26.62
C ALA A 437 5.08 43.55 -27.53
N GLN A 438 5.42 43.28 -28.80
CA GLN A 438 5.61 44.33 -29.79
C GLN A 438 4.23 44.95 -30.07
N VAL A 439 3.99 46.16 -29.57
CA VAL A 439 2.76 46.90 -29.85
C VAL A 439 2.85 47.37 -31.30
N VAL A 440 2.12 46.69 -32.19
CA VAL A 440 1.97 47.12 -33.58
C VAL A 440 0.87 48.19 -33.62
N GLU A 441 1.25 49.45 -33.78
CA GLU A 441 0.30 50.54 -34.01
C GLU A 441 -0.36 50.37 -35.39
N PHE A 442 -1.68 50.16 -35.42
CA PHE A 442 -2.44 50.24 -36.65
C PHE A 442 -2.56 51.70 -37.08
N LYS A 443 -1.95 52.07 -38.22
CA LYS A 443 -2.18 53.38 -38.84
C LYS A 443 -3.65 53.50 -39.23
N ARG A 444 -4.35 54.49 -38.65
CA ARG A 444 -5.72 54.85 -39.05
C ARG A 444 -5.70 55.24 -40.53
N ALA A 445 -6.52 54.59 -41.35
CA ALA A 445 -6.70 54.99 -42.74
C ALA A 445 -7.19 56.46 -42.76
N GLN A 446 -6.45 57.32 -43.48
CA GLN A 446 -6.90 58.68 -43.76
C GLN A 446 -8.13 58.57 -44.66
N ALA A 447 -9.25 59.11 -44.16
CA ALA A 447 -10.53 59.15 -44.86
C ALA A 447 -10.57 60.28 -45.89
#